data_AF-A0A0L6JKP2-F1
#
_entry.id   AF-A0A0L6JKP2-F1
#
_cell.length_a   1.000
_cell.length_b   1.000
_cell.length_c   1.000
_cell.angle_alpha   90.00
_cell.angle_beta   90.00
_cell.angle_gamma   90.00
#
_symmetry.space_group_name_H-M   'P 1'
#
loop_
_entity.id
_entity.type
_entity.pdbx_description
1 polymer ?
#
loop_
_entity_poly.entity_id
_entity_poly.type
_entity_poly.pdbx_seq_one_letter_code
_entity_poly.pdbx_strand_id
1 'polypeptide(L)' 'MEEENKKIIKEEEVLFLNNKYKKLTYEDNTYGFIRYNEKYKMWVELRFNGKEDIDKVSDDICKILLESYRKEKRW' A
#
# COMPACT_ATOMS: atom_id res chain seq x y z
N MET A 1 18.59 -20.11 -6.05
CA MET A 1 17.48 -19.52 -5.29
C MET A 1 16.47 -19.08 -6.32
N GLU A 2 15.48 -19.91 -6.58
CA GLU A 2 14.33 -19.49 -7.37
C GLU A 2 13.57 -18.49 -6.52
N GLU A 3 13.56 -17.22 -6.91
CA GLU A 3 12.54 -16.29 -6.44
C GLU A 3 11.20 -16.87 -6.92
N GLU A 4 10.51 -17.57 -6.03
CA GLU A 4 9.10 -17.90 -6.21
C GLU A 4 8.38 -16.59 -6.51
N ASN A 5 8.08 -16.37 -7.78
CA ASN A 5 7.19 -15.31 -8.23
C ASN A 5 5.80 -15.65 -7.70
N LYS A 6 5.56 -15.30 -6.43
CA LYS A 6 4.26 -15.46 -5.77
C LYS A 6 3.25 -14.71 -6.61
N LYS A 7 2.33 -15.47 -7.21
CA LYS A 7 1.37 -14.94 -8.15
C LYS A 7 0.36 -14.07 -7.41
N ILE A 8 0.12 -12.87 -7.94
CA ILE A 8 -0.93 -11.98 -7.46
C ILE A 8 -2.27 -12.52 -7.96
N ILE A 9 -3.20 -12.76 -7.04
CA ILE A 9 -4.56 -13.24 -7.36
C ILE A 9 -5.61 -12.14 -7.28
N LYS A 10 -5.30 -11.03 -6.60
CA LYS A 10 -6.18 -9.88 -6.50
C LYS A 10 -5.38 -8.59 -6.38
N GLU A 11 -5.80 -7.60 -7.15
CA GLU A 11 -5.29 -6.23 -7.09
C GLU A 11 -6.47 -5.28 -6.85
N GLU A 12 -6.36 -4.43 -5.85
CA GLU A 12 -7.37 -3.43 -5.50
C GLU A 12 -6.72 -2.05 -5.51
N GLU A 13 -7.19 -1.17 -6.39
CA GLU A 13 -6.74 0.22 -6.38
C GLU A 13 -7.30 0.94 -5.15
N VAL A 14 -6.42 1.68 -4.48
CA VAL A 14 -6.80 2.54 -3.36
C VAL A 14 -6.41 3.96 -3.71
N LEU A 15 -7.42 4.80 -3.91
CA LEU A 15 -7.24 6.21 -4.23
C LEU A 15 -7.07 7.00 -2.94
N PHE A 16 -5.91 7.61 -2.76
CA PHE A 16 -5.63 8.49 -1.62
C PHE A 16 -4.99 9.79 -2.08
N LEU A 17 -5.67 10.93 -1.86
CA LEU A 17 -5.12 12.27 -2.03
C LEU A 17 -4.26 12.41 -3.32
N ASN A 18 -4.89 12.16 -4.47
CA ASN A 18 -4.30 12.19 -5.82
C ASN A 18 -3.14 11.21 -6.08
N ASN A 19 -2.75 10.38 -5.12
CA ASN A 19 -1.75 9.34 -5.27
C ASN A 19 -2.41 7.97 -5.48
N LYS A 20 -1.81 7.15 -6.35
CA LYS A 20 -2.26 5.79 -6.63
C LYS A 20 -1.56 4.80 -5.71
N TYR A 21 -2.34 4.10 -4.91
CA TYR A 21 -1.89 2.96 -4.11
C TYR A 21 -2.59 1.71 -4.59
N LYS A 22 -2.00 0.54 -4.32
CA LYS A 22 -2.66 -0.72 -4.58
C LYS A 22 -2.48 -1.68 -3.41
N LYS A 23 -3.54 -2.43 -3.14
CA LYS A 23 -3.54 -3.56 -2.23
C LYS A 23 -3.49 -4.84 -3.07
N LEU A 24 -2.57 -5.72 -2.72
CA LEU A 24 -2.31 -6.98 -3.40
C LEU A 24 -2.68 -8.13 -2.48
N THR A 25 -3.26 -9.19 -3.05
CA THR A 25 -3.42 -10.49 -2.39
C THR A 25 -2.67 -11.53 -3.20
N TYR A 26 -1.84 -12.31 -2.52
CA TYR A 26 -1.01 -13.36 -3.11
C TYR A 26 -1.63 -14.75 -2.91
N GLU A 27 -1.23 -15.74 -3.72
CA GLU A 27 -1.72 -17.13 -3.61
C GLU A 27 -1.46 -17.78 -2.24
N ASP A 28 -0.40 -17.38 -1.55
CA ASP A 28 -0.04 -17.90 -0.23
C ASP A 28 -0.81 -17.25 0.92
N ASN A 29 -1.88 -16.51 0.62
CA ASN A 29 -2.66 -15.69 1.56
C ASN A 29 -1.85 -14.60 2.27
N THR A 30 -0.70 -14.20 1.72
CA THR A 30 -0.04 -12.95 2.13
C THR A 30 -0.65 -11.76 1.40
N TYR A 31 -0.40 -10.58 1.96
CA TYR A 31 -0.96 -9.32 1.45
C TYR A 31 0.15 -8.29 1.24
N GLY A 32 0.02 -7.49 0.18
CA GLY A 32 0.96 -6.44 -0.17
C GLY A 32 0.29 -5.07 -0.22
N PHE A 33 0.95 -4.04 0.29
CA PHE A 33 0.56 -2.65 0.07
C PHE A 33 1.66 -1.97 -0.75
N ILE A 34 1.32 -1.51 -1.96
CA ILE A 34 2.28 -0.90 -2.89
C ILE A 34 1.99 0.56 -3.16
N ARG A 35 3.07 1.34 -3.22
CA ARG A 35 3.07 2.75 -3.61
C ARG A 35 4.23 3.00 -4.56
N TYR A 36 4.00 3.81 -5.59
CA TYR A 36 5.09 4.34 -6.40
C TYR A 36 5.82 5.47 -5.66
N ASN A 37 7.13 5.34 -5.52
CA ASN A 37 7.99 6.35 -4.93
C ASN A 37 8.65 7.19 -6.02
N GLU A 38 8.13 8.40 -6.24
CA GLU A 38 8.62 9.34 -7.25
C GLU A 38 10.09 9.70 -7.09
N LYS A 39 10.58 9.83 -5.84
CA LYS A 39 11.99 10.20 -5.57
C LYS A 39 12.97 9.16 -6.09
N TYR A 40 12.63 7.88 -5.93
CA TYR A 40 13.49 6.77 -6.33
C TYR A 40 13.04 6.09 -7.64
N LYS A 41 11.96 6.59 -8.26
CA LYS A 41 11.35 6.05 -9.49
C LYS A 41 11.10 4.54 -9.46
N MET A 42 10.58 4.05 -8.33
CA MET A 42 10.35 2.62 -8.12
C MET A 42 9.07 2.35 -7.33
N TRP A 43 8.52 1.15 -7.50
CA TRP A 43 7.46 0.63 -6.63
C TRP A 43 8.05 0.14 -5.32
N VAL A 44 7.46 0.57 -4.21
CA VAL A 44 7.80 0.10 -2.87
C VAL A 44 6.65 -0.76 -2.37
N GLU A 45 6.96 -1.96 -1.91
CA GLU A 45 6.02 -2.93 -1.37
C GLU A 45 6.25 -3.14 0.13
N LEU A 46 5.16 -3.14 0.89
CA LEU A 46 5.13 -3.64 2.27
C LEU A 46 4.34 -4.96 2.27
N ARG A 47 4.94 -6.04 2.78
CA ARG A 47 4.33 -7.37 2.87
C ARG A 47 3.84 -7.69 4.26
N PHE A 48 2.72 -8.38 4.32
CA PHE A 48 2.03 -8.76 5.54
C PHE A 48 1.61 -10.23 5.47
N ASN A 49 1.77 -10.93 6.59
CA ASN A 49 1.36 -12.33 6.72
C ASN A 49 -0.14 -12.49 7.04
N GLY A 50 -0.83 -11.40 7.39
CA GLY A 50 -2.22 -11.41 7.79
C GLY A 50 -3.02 -10.25 7.21
N LYS A 51 -4.30 -10.51 6.91
CA LYS A 51 -5.23 -9.51 6.37
C LYS A 51 -5.45 -8.35 7.34
N GLU A 52 -5.52 -8.64 8.64
CA GLU A 52 -5.74 -7.63 9.67
C GLU A 52 -4.58 -6.61 9.75
N ASP A 53 -3.36 -7.06 9.51
CA ASP A 53 -2.17 -6.20 9.55
C ASP A 53 -2.19 -5.20 8.40
N ILE A 54 -2.53 -5.65 7.19
CA ILE A 54 -2.61 -4.75 6.03
C ILE A 54 -3.76 -3.75 6.17
N ASP A 55 -4.89 -4.16 6.77
CA ASP A 55 -6.02 -3.27 7.00
C ASP A 55 -5.65 -2.18 8.02
N LYS A 56 -5.02 -2.56 9.14
CA LYS A 56 -4.53 -1.59 10.14
C LYS A 56 -3.48 -0.62 9.57
N VAL A 57 -2.51 -1.13 8.82
CA VAL A 57 -1.47 -0.28 8.20
C VAL A 57 -2.08 0.64 7.16
N SER A 58 -3.04 0.15 6.37
CA SER A 58 -3.78 1.00 5.43
C SER A 58 -4.49 2.13 6.18
N ASP A 59 -5.21 1.82 7.26
CA ASP A 59 -5.92 2.82 8.09
C ASP A 59 -4.97 3.85 8.72
N ASP A 60 -3.83 3.43 9.25
CA ASP A 60 -2.86 4.33 9.87
C ASP A 60 -2.18 5.23 8.84
N ILE A 61 -1.83 4.69 7.66
CA ILE A 61 -1.36 5.49 6.53
C ILE A 61 -2.44 6.51 6.11
N CYS A 62 -3.71 6.10 6.04
CA CYS A 62 -4.82 7.02 5.73
C CYS A 62 -4.87 8.19 6.71
N LYS A 63 -4.81 7.90 8.02
CA LYS A 63 -4.86 8.92 9.07
C LYS A 63 -3.70 9.91 8.95
N ILE A 64 -2.46 9.41 8.84
CA ILE A 64 -1.25 10.25 8.73
C ILE A 64 -1.33 11.16 7.50
N LEU A 65 -1.75 10.61 6.36
CA LEU A 65 -1.86 11.37 5.11
C LEU A 65 -2.98 12.42 5.18
N LEU A 66 -4.15 12.08 5.74
CA LEU A 66 -5.25 13.02 5.97
C LEU A 66 -4.84 14.17 6.89
N GLU A 67 -4.11 13.87 7.97
CA GLU A 67 -3.59 14.90 8.88
C GLU A 67 -2.58 15.81 8.19
N SER A 68 -1.68 15.25 7.38
CA SER A 68 -0.70 16.01 6.61
C SER A 68 -1.40 16.96 5.61
N TYR A 69 -2.39 16.47 4.87
CA TYR A 69 -3.18 17.28 3.96
C TYR A 69 -3.96 18.41 4.66
N ARG A 70 -4.58 18.11 5.80
CA ARG A 70 -5.30 19.11 6.60
C ARG A 70 -4.38 20.22 7.11
N LYS A 71 -3.13 19.89 7.45
CA LYS A 71 -2.11 20.89 7.85
C LYS A 71 -1.73 21.79 6.68
N GLU A 72 -1.53 21.25 5.48
CA GLU A 72 -1.19 22.05 4.28
C GLU A 72 -2.33 22.97 3.81
N LYS A 73 -3.59 22.60 4.07
CA LYS A 73 -4.79 23.37 3.69
C LYS A 73 -5.20 24.43 4.71
N ARG A 74 -4.60 24.46 5.91
CA ARG A 74 -4.81 25.52 6.91
C ARG A 74 -3.97 26.74 6.51
N TRP A 75 -4.54 27.58 5.65
CA TRP A 75 -4.12 28.96 5.40
C TRP A 75 -5.13 29.89 6.07
#